data_AF-A0A914NGQ8-F1
#
_entry.id   AF-A0A914NGQ8-F1
#
_cell.length_a   1.000
_cell.length_b   1.000
_cell.length_c   1.000
_cell.angle_alpha   90.00
_cell.angle_beta   90.00
_cell.angle_gamma   90.00
#
_symmetry.space_group_name_H-M   'P 1'
#
loop_
_entity.id
_entity.type
_entity.pdbx_description
1 polymer ?
#
loop_
_entity_poly.entity_id
_entity_poly.type
_entity_poly.pdbx_seq_one_letter_code
_entity_poly.pdbx_strand_id
1 'polypeptide(L)'
;MAESNQLHAICLDTYPPIIYLNSTSFALMEFVHDFNTFYSSPLIAYTFDAGPNCFLFFEEKTFPLFYNSFKKCFNYNKDLIKINFDENENKEIIKLIINEEEKNGEILNEKEEKTKEIQFPWLEAKQINIQQLLLSKLGDGPKILE
;
A
#
# COMPACT_ATOMS: atom_id res chain seq x y z
N MET A 1 -9.60 -5.81 8.38
CA MET A 1 -10.50 -4.64 8.13
C MET A 1 -11.58 -4.51 9.19
N ALA A 2 -12.58 -5.41 9.28
CA ALA A 2 -13.71 -5.22 10.21
C ALA A 2 -13.30 -5.10 11.69
N GLU A 3 -12.38 -5.95 12.15
CA GLU A 3 -11.85 -5.89 13.53
C GLU A 3 -11.15 -4.55 13.81
N SER A 4 -10.21 -4.12 12.98
CA SER A 4 -9.58 -2.80 13.08
C SER A 4 -10.60 -1.64 13.11
N ASN A 5 -11.66 -1.69 12.28
CA ASN A 5 -12.72 -0.68 12.33
C ASN A 5 -13.44 -0.66 13.68
N GLN A 6 -13.71 -1.84 14.24
CA GLN A 6 -14.36 -1.97 15.53
C GLN A 6 -13.46 -1.49 16.67
N LEU A 7 -12.16 -1.80 16.65
CA LEU A 7 -11.18 -1.28 17.60
C LEU A 7 -11.24 0.26 17.64
N HIS A 8 -11.16 0.91 16.49
CA HIS A 8 -11.18 2.38 16.42
C HIS A 8 -12.54 3.00 16.75
N ALA A 9 -13.65 2.31 16.46
CA ALA A 9 -14.98 2.74 16.88
C ALA A 9 -15.10 2.73 18.41
N ILE A 10 -14.58 1.68 19.07
CA ILE A 10 -14.55 1.60 20.53
C ILE A 10 -13.63 2.69 21.10
N CYS A 11 -12.45 2.92 20.52
CA CYS A 11 -11.57 4.02 20.93
C CYS A 11 -12.26 5.38 20.85
N LEU A 12 -13.03 5.63 19.79
CA LEU A 12 -13.80 6.88 19.63
C LEU A 12 -14.93 7.02 20.66
N ASP A 13 -15.54 5.91 21.10
CA ASP A 13 -16.62 5.87 22.09
C ASP A 13 -16.12 6.02 23.55
N THR A 14 -14.80 5.99 23.78
CA THR A 14 -14.23 6.23 25.13
C THR A 14 -14.35 7.70 25.58
N TYR A 15 -14.17 7.94 26.89
CA TYR A 15 -14.13 9.30 27.45
C TYR A 15 -12.86 9.52 28.31
N PRO A 16 -11.98 10.47 27.94
CA PRO A 16 -12.02 11.28 26.71
C PRO A 16 -11.83 10.41 25.44
N PRO A 17 -12.37 10.81 24.28
CA PRO A 17 -12.22 10.04 23.04
C PRO A 17 -10.77 9.81 22.66
N ILE A 18 -10.45 8.59 22.25
CA ILE A 18 -9.12 8.20 21.78
C ILE A 18 -9.15 8.15 20.25
N ILE A 19 -8.39 9.04 19.61
CA ILE A 19 -8.32 9.16 18.15
C ILE A 19 -6.92 8.77 17.67
N TYR A 20 -6.80 7.58 17.09
CA TYR A 20 -5.54 7.10 16.50
C TYR A 20 -5.42 7.37 15.00
N LEU A 21 -6.55 7.35 14.28
CA LEU A 21 -6.59 7.50 12.82
C LEU A 21 -6.56 8.96 12.41
N ASN A 22 -5.86 9.25 11.31
CA ASN A 22 -5.80 10.59 10.72
C ASN A 22 -6.30 10.57 9.26
N SER A 23 -6.24 11.73 8.58
CA SER A 23 -6.67 11.84 7.18
C SER A 23 -5.94 10.90 6.22
N THR A 24 -4.65 10.62 6.46
CA THR A 24 -3.89 9.64 5.67
C THR A 24 -4.40 8.23 5.93
N SER A 25 -4.69 7.87 7.19
CA SER A 25 -5.30 6.58 7.53
C SER A 25 -6.62 6.37 6.78
N PHE A 26 -7.52 7.35 6.82
CA PHE A 26 -8.81 7.28 6.11
C PHE A 26 -8.65 7.21 4.59
N ALA A 27 -7.72 7.97 4.01
CA ALA A 27 -7.44 7.90 2.57
C ALA A 27 -6.95 6.50 2.13
N LEU A 28 -6.14 5.84 2.97
CA LEU A 28 -5.69 4.47 2.72
C LEU A 28 -6.83 3.45 2.85
N MET A 29 -7.75 3.64 3.81
CA MET A 29 -8.95 2.79 3.94
C MET A 29 -9.84 2.90 2.69
N GLU A 30 -10.07 4.12 2.21
CA GLU A 30 -10.84 4.40 0.99
C GLU A 30 -10.19 3.72 -0.23
N PHE A 31 -8.87 3.93 -0.41
CA PHE A 31 -8.11 3.26 -1.47
C PHE A 31 -8.24 1.74 -1.44
N VAL A 32 -8.19 1.11 -0.26
CA VAL A 32 -8.33 -0.35 -0.14
C VAL A 32 -9.71 -0.83 -0.57
N HIS A 33 -10.78 -0.13 -0.16
CA HIS A 33 -12.14 -0.47 -0.57
C HIS A 33 -12.33 -0.29 -2.07
N ASP A 34 -11.81 0.80 -2.64
CA ASP A 34 -11.90 1.07 -4.07
C ASP A 34 -11.08 0.07 -4.88
N PHE A 35 -9.89 -0.31 -4.42
CA PHE A 35 -9.06 -1.32 -5.04
C PHE A 35 -9.79 -2.66 -5.13
N ASN A 36 -10.34 -3.11 -4.00
CA ASN A 36 -11.05 -4.39 -3.95
C ASN A 36 -12.35 -4.35 -4.79
N THR A 37 -13.07 -3.23 -4.78
CA THR A 37 -14.25 -3.01 -5.63
C THR A 37 -13.89 -3.10 -7.11
N PHE A 38 -12.84 -2.38 -7.51
CA PHE A 38 -12.39 -2.30 -8.89
C PHE A 38 -11.97 -3.66 -9.45
N TYR A 39 -11.21 -4.45 -8.68
CA TYR A 39 -10.82 -5.81 -9.07
C TYR A 39 -11.91 -6.86 -8.76
N SER A 40 -13.07 -6.44 -8.24
CA SER A 40 -14.19 -7.31 -7.86
C SER A 40 -13.76 -8.49 -6.95
N SER A 41 -12.75 -8.26 -6.10
CA SER A 41 -12.12 -9.29 -5.28
C SER A 41 -11.40 -8.66 -4.08
N PRO A 42 -11.42 -9.27 -2.88
CA PRO A 42 -10.74 -8.77 -1.70
C PRO A 42 -9.23 -9.07 -1.76
N LEU A 43 -8.51 -8.41 -2.67
CA LEU A 43 -7.09 -8.65 -2.94
C LEU A 43 -6.15 -8.03 -1.90
N ILE A 44 -6.57 -6.94 -1.25
CA ILE A 44 -5.80 -6.25 -0.22
C ILE A 44 -6.65 -5.99 1.02
N ALA A 45 -6.05 -6.04 2.21
CA ALA A 45 -6.73 -5.77 3.47
C ALA A 45 -5.90 -4.83 4.35
N TYR A 46 -6.54 -3.88 5.02
CA TYR A 46 -5.89 -3.05 6.04
C TYR A 46 -6.16 -3.54 7.46
N THR A 47 -5.22 -3.20 8.34
CA THR A 47 -5.40 -3.10 9.79
C THR A 47 -4.61 -1.92 10.35
N PHE A 48 -5.08 -1.41 11.47
CA PHE A 48 -4.48 -0.31 12.23
C PHE A 48 -4.52 -0.72 13.71
N ASP A 49 -3.42 -0.46 14.42
CA ASP A 49 -3.30 -0.68 15.86
C ASP A 49 -3.52 0.66 16.60
N ALA A 50 -2.84 0.89 17.73
CA ALA A 50 -2.88 2.13 18.48
C ALA A 50 -2.08 3.28 17.81
N GLY A 51 -2.35 3.58 16.54
CA GLY A 51 -1.72 4.68 15.81
C GLY A 51 -2.15 4.79 14.34
N PRO A 52 -1.65 5.81 13.61
CA PRO A 52 -2.07 6.09 12.24
C PRO A 52 -1.39 5.19 11.19
N ASN A 53 -0.46 4.32 11.60
CA ASN A 53 0.29 3.44 10.71
C ASN A 53 -0.64 2.38 10.12
N CYS A 54 -0.70 2.33 8.78
CA CYS A 54 -1.49 1.37 8.04
C CYS A 54 -0.67 0.11 7.76
N PHE A 55 -1.16 -1.04 8.20
CA PHE A 55 -0.63 -2.34 7.79
C PHE A 55 -1.49 -2.89 6.67
N LEU A 56 -0.88 -3.20 5.53
CA LEU A 56 -1.55 -3.78 4.38
C LEU A 56 -1.12 -5.24 4.21
N PHE A 57 -2.11 -6.11 4.05
CA PHE A 57 -1.92 -7.52 3.74
C PHE A 57 -2.42 -7.81 2.33
N PHE A 58 -1.62 -8.54 1.56
CA PHE A 58 -1.94 -8.99 0.22
C PHE A 58 -1.06 -10.17 -0.17
N GLU A 59 -1.49 -10.95 -1.16
CA GLU A 59 -0.64 -11.99 -1.74
C GLU A 59 0.47 -11.38 -2.60
N GLU A 60 1.62 -12.04 -2.68
CA GLU A 60 2.78 -11.57 -3.45
C GLU A 60 2.44 -11.24 -4.90
N LYS A 61 1.60 -12.07 -5.54
CA LYS A 61 1.12 -11.86 -6.93
C LYS A 61 0.30 -10.58 -7.12
N THR A 62 -0.27 -10.04 -6.05
CA THR A 62 -1.05 -8.78 -6.05
C THR A 62 -0.14 -7.56 -6.00
N PHE A 63 1.11 -7.70 -5.59
CA PHE A 63 2.03 -6.57 -5.41
C PHE A 63 2.16 -5.65 -6.64
N PRO A 64 2.32 -6.15 -7.88
CA PRO A 64 2.45 -5.27 -9.05
C PRO A 64 1.20 -4.42 -9.29
N LEU A 65 0.01 -5.01 -9.10
CA LEU A 65 -1.27 -4.30 -9.23
C LEU A 65 -1.42 -3.25 -8.12
N PHE A 66 -1.09 -3.62 -6.88
CA PHE A 66 -1.10 -2.72 -5.75
C PHE A 66 -0.17 -1.53 -5.98
N TYR A 67 1.10 -1.77 -6.30
CA TYR A 67 2.12 -0.73 -6.42
C TYR A 67 1.78 0.28 -7.52
N ASN A 68 1.30 -0.20 -8.67
CA ASN A 68 0.93 0.65 -9.79
C ASN A 68 -0.33 1.49 -9.48
N SER A 69 -1.33 0.90 -8.83
CA SER A 69 -2.51 1.65 -8.39
C SER A 69 -2.16 2.66 -7.30
N PHE A 70 -1.32 2.28 -6.33
CA PHE A 70 -0.90 3.14 -5.22
C PHE A 70 -0.18 4.41 -5.71
N LYS A 71 0.77 4.26 -6.65
CA LYS A 71 1.48 5.40 -7.27
C LYS A 71 0.55 6.34 -8.05
N LYS A 72 -0.47 5.80 -8.72
CA LYS A 72 -1.46 6.60 -9.45
C LYS A 72 -2.38 7.36 -8.50
N CYS A 73 -2.72 6.76 -7.36
CA CYS A 73 -3.68 7.32 -6.42
C CYS A 73 -3.09 8.32 -5.43
N PHE A 74 -1.76 8.29 -5.21
CA PHE A 74 -1.13 9.04 -4.15
C PHE A 74 0.14 9.77 -4.56
N ASN A 75 0.24 11.02 -4.14
CA ASN A 75 1.48 11.78 -4.15
C ASN A 75 2.16 11.66 -2.79
N TYR A 76 3.38 11.12 -2.79
CA TYR A 76 4.22 10.89 -1.61
C TYR A 76 5.71 10.96 -2.01
N ASN A 77 6.60 11.13 -1.03
CA ASN A 77 8.03 11.07 -1.30
C ASN A 77 8.42 9.61 -1.63
N LYS A 78 8.98 9.39 -2.83
CA LYS A 78 9.28 8.05 -3.35
C LYS A 78 10.53 7.43 -2.71
N ASP A 79 11.43 8.25 -2.15
CA ASP A 79 12.66 7.82 -1.47
C ASP A 79 12.41 7.09 -0.12
N LEU A 80 11.15 6.75 0.17
CA LEU A 80 10.68 6.25 1.46
C LEU A 80 10.47 4.73 1.50
N ILE A 81 10.68 4.02 0.39
CA ILE A 81 10.51 2.57 0.32
C ILE A 81 11.73 1.88 0.95
N LYS A 82 11.49 1.12 2.03
CA LYS A 82 12.46 0.21 2.62
C LYS A 82 11.99 -1.23 2.48
N ILE A 83 12.86 -2.06 1.94
CA ILE A 83 12.61 -3.48 1.70
C ILE A 83 13.28 -4.27 2.83
N ASN A 84 12.51 -5.07 3.56
CA ASN A 84 12.98 -5.81 4.73
C ASN A 84 12.86 -7.33 4.52
N PHE A 85 13.44 -7.82 3.42
CA PHE A 85 13.59 -9.24 3.10
C PHE A 85 14.77 -9.45 2.16
N ASP A 86 15.23 -10.70 2.05
CA ASP A 86 16.36 -11.07 1.20
C ASP A 86 16.12 -10.66 -0.25
N GLU A 87 17.02 -9.81 -0.77
CA GLU A 87 16.99 -9.29 -2.13
C GLU A 87 17.11 -10.42 -3.17
N ASN A 88 17.74 -11.53 -2.82
CA ASN A 88 17.95 -12.64 -3.75
C ASN A 88 16.69 -13.43 -4.06
N GLU A 89 15.78 -13.56 -3.09
CA GLU A 89 14.50 -14.26 -3.30
C GLU A 89 13.48 -13.40 -4.04
N ASN A 90 13.54 -12.07 -3.90
CA ASN A 90 12.49 -11.16 -4.35
C ASN A 90 12.93 -10.23 -5.49
N LYS A 91 13.87 -10.70 -6.31
CA LYS A 91 14.45 -9.92 -7.41
C LYS A 91 13.40 -9.33 -8.35
N GLU A 92 12.30 -10.02 -8.61
CA GLU A 92 11.24 -9.54 -9.50
C GLU A 92 10.46 -8.36 -8.90
N ILE A 93 10.14 -8.39 -7.59
CA ILE A 93 9.51 -7.26 -6.88
C ILE A 93 10.45 -6.05 -6.86
N ILE A 94 11.72 -6.29 -6.56
CA ILE A 94 12.74 -5.25 -6.51
C ILE A 94 12.96 -4.63 -7.89
N LYS A 95 13.07 -5.45 -8.94
CA LYS A 95 13.12 -4.97 -10.34
C LYS A 95 11.89 -4.15 -10.71
N LEU A 96 10.68 -4.54 -10.28
CA LEU A 96 9.47 -3.75 -10.55
C LEU A 96 9.50 -2.38 -9.86
N ILE A 97 10.04 -2.31 -8.65
CA ILE A 97 10.21 -1.04 -7.92
C ILE A 97 11.25 -0.17 -8.64
N ILE A 98 12.42 -0.74 -8.99
CA ILE A 98 13.57 -0.03 -9.57
C ILE A 98 13.37 0.34 -11.06
N ASN A 99 12.96 -0.61 -11.91
CA ASN A 99 12.87 -0.41 -13.37
C ASN A 99 11.79 0.62 -13.75
N GLU A 100 10.77 0.83 -12.91
CA GLU A 100 9.78 1.89 -13.14
C GLU A 100 10.24 3.27 -12.66
N GLU A 101 11.27 3.36 -11.82
CA GLU A 101 11.92 4.64 -11.51
C GLU A 101 12.78 5.13 -12.69
N GLU A 102 13.49 4.23 -13.38
CA GLU A 102 14.27 4.55 -14.58
C GLU A 102 13.38 5.02 -15.75
N LYS A 103 12.20 4.41 -15.95
CA LYS A 103 11.24 4.85 -16.99
C LYS A 103 10.62 6.23 -16.74
N ASN A 104 10.69 6.78 -15.52
CA ASN A 104 10.25 8.15 -15.24
C ASN A 104 11.34 9.21 -15.55
N GLY A 105 12.57 8.79 -15.85
CA GLY A 105 13.67 9.67 -16.27
C GLY A 105 13.81 9.84 -17.79
N GLU A 106 13.25 8.93 -18.59
CA GLU A 106 13.18 9.04 -20.04
C GLU A 106 11.73 9.28 -20.47
N ILE A 107 11.48 10.41 -21.15
CA ILE A 107 10.22 10.66 -21.86
C ILE A 107 10.10 9.59 -22.95
N LEU A 108 9.42 8.49 -22.65
CA LEU A 108 9.18 7.42 -23.60
C LEU A 108 7.83 7.62 -24.28
N ASN A 109 7.95 7.94 -25.57
CA ASN A 109 6.89 7.91 -26.56
C ASN A 109 6.07 6.63 -26.43
N GLU A 110 4.77 6.83 -26.29
CA GLU A 110 3.74 5.82 -26.27
C GLU A 110 3.80 4.92 -27.51
N LYS A 111 3.98 3.62 -27.30
CA LYS A 111 3.45 2.60 -28.21
C LYS A 111 2.72 1.53 -27.41
N GLU A 112 1.41 1.69 -27.46
CA GLU A 112 0.31 0.75 -27.25
C GLU A 112 0.67 -0.72 -26.97
N GLU A 113 0.32 -1.18 -25.77
CA GLU A 113 -0.35 -2.48 -25.62
C GLU A 113 -1.71 -2.25 -24.96
N LYS A 114 -2.76 -2.44 -25.76
CA LYS A 114 -4.17 -2.32 -25.38
C LYS A 114 -4.59 -3.50 -24.49
N THR A 115 -4.17 -3.51 -23.24
CA THR A 115 -5.02 -4.08 -22.18
C THR A 115 -5.99 -2.98 -21.78
N LYS A 116 -7.30 -3.20 -21.91
CA LYS A 116 -8.34 -2.26 -21.48
C LYS A 116 -7.91 -1.61 -20.16
N GLU A 117 -7.49 -0.34 -20.20
CA GLU A 117 -7.21 0.42 -18.99
C GLU A 117 -8.55 0.52 -18.27
N ILE A 118 -8.79 -0.40 -17.34
CA ILE A 118 -9.85 -0.21 -16.38
C ILE A 118 -9.36 1.02 -15.61
N GLN A 119 -10.05 2.14 -15.80
CA GLN A 119 -9.64 3.41 -15.21
C GLN A 119 -9.93 3.30 -13.72
N PHE A 120 -8.88 3.15 -12.91
CA PHE A 120 -9.01 3.14 -11.46
C PHE A 120 -9.73 4.43 -11.03
N PRO A 121 -10.67 4.38 -10.05
CA PRO A 121 -11.63 5.47 -9.83
C PRO A 121 -11.02 6.83 -9.44
N TRP A 122 -9.72 6.87 -9.15
CA TRP A 122 -9.02 8.06 -8.72
C TRP A 122 -8.38 8.75 -9.92
N LEU A 123 -9.05 9.80 -10.40
CA LEU A 123 -8.60 10.65 -11.49
C LEU A 123 -7.48 11.62 -11.08
N GLU A 124 -7.44 11.98 -9.79
CA GLU A 124 -6.44 12.87 -9.20
C GLU A 124 -5.73 12.18 -8.03
N ALA A 125 -4.40 12.24 -8.03
CA ALA A 125 -3.59 11.69 -6.95
C ALA A 125 -3.78 12.51 -5.66
N LYS A 126 -4.24 11.89 -4.57
CA LYS A 126 -4.36 12.56 -3.27
C LYS A 126 -2.98 12.72 -2.64
N GLN A 127 -2.70 13.90 -2.10
CA GLN A 127 -1.50 14.10 -1.30
C GLN A 127 -1.66 13.37 0.04
N ILE A 128 -0.70 12.53 0.38
CA ILE A 128 -0.64 11.85 1.68
C ILE A 128 0.68 12.13 2.38
N ASN A 129 0.69 12.02 3.71
CA ASN A 129 1.88 12.19 4.52
C ASN A 129 2.34 10.83 5.04
N ILE A 130 3.29 10.22 4.33
CA ILE A 130 3.93 8.96 4.72
C ILE A 130 5.40 9.25 5.02
N GLN A 131 5.94 8.64 6.07
CA GLN A 131 7.35 8.71 6.42
C GLN A 131 8.16 7.53 5.89
N GLN A 132 7.53 6.37 5.74
CA GLN A 132 8.19 5.17 5.26
C GLN A 132 7.16 4.16 4.72
N LEU A 133 7.54 3.42 3.68
CA LEU A 133 6.86 2.20 3.26
C LEU A 133 7.76 1.02 3.59
N LEU A 134 7.29 0.11 4.45
CA LEU A 134 8.02 -1.10 4.82
C LEU A 134 7.38 -2.31 4.14
N LEU A 135 8.09 -2.92 3.21
CA LEU A 135 7.65 -4.18 2.61
C LEU A 135 8.28 -5.34 3.40
N SER A 136 7.45 -6.26 3.85
CA SER A 136 7.84 -7.46 4.62
C SER A 136 6.99 -8.67 4.21
N LYS A 137 7.38 -9.85 4.68
CA LYS A 137 6.63 -11.10 4.52
C LYS A 137 6.42 -11.81 5.87
N LEU A 138 5.59 -12.85 5.88
CA LEU A 138 5.46 -13.74 7.03
C LEU A 138 6.83 -14.33 7.38
N GLY A 139 7.22 -14.26 8.65
CA GLY A 139 8.51 -14.71 9.14
C GLY A 139 8.42 -15.93 10.06
N ASP A 140 9.56 -16.58 10.27
CA ASP A 140 9.67 -17.85 11.03
C ASP A 140 9.67 -17.66 12.56
N GLY A 141 9.67 -16.42 13.05
CA GLY A 141 9.78 -16.09 14.47
C GLY A 141 11.23 -15.95 14.98
N PRO A 142 11.45 -16.00 16.30
CA PRO A 142 12.76 -15.80 16.91
C PRO A 142 13.79 -16.85 16.49
N LYS A 143 15.03 -16.42 16.20
CA LYS A 143 16.17 -17.28 15.85
C LYS A 143 17.32 -17.03 16.83
N ILE A 144 18.00 -18.10 17.24
CA ILE A 144 19.25 -18.00 18.03
C ILE A 144 20.37 -17.67 17.03
N LEU A 145 21.12 -16.60 17.30
CA LEU A 145 22.29 -16.22 16.51
C LEU A 145 23.54 -16.85 17.14
N GLU A 146 24.39 -17.47 16.32
CA GLU A 146 25.73 -17.96 16.72
C GLU A 146 26.77 -16.84 16.74
#